data_AF-A0A839GW33-F1
#
_entry.id   AF-A0A839GW33-F1
#
_cell.length_a   1.000
_cell.length_b   1.000
_cell.length_c   1.000
_cell.angle_alpha   90.00
_cell.angle_beta   90.00
_cell.angle_gamma   90.00
#
_symmetry.space_group_name_H-M   'P 1'
#
loop_
_entity.id
_entity.type
_entity.pdbx_description
1 polymer ?
#
loop_
_entity_poly.entity_id
_entity_poly.type
_entity_poly.pdbx_seq_one_letter_code
_entity_poly.pdbx_strand_id
1 'polypeptide(L)'
;MRNSTRRVLLVSLIAVAAVVVLSAIVYQLFPFAPADGELVANYQTAGVCLLACGTKVDLKNFDLKEFDSPDQPGSGKYMKPDTLDRLQVARTLAGIPFAINSGYRTPAHNKKVGGTSLSAHTRGHGVDIAANASTTRFKILKALIAAGFTRIGIGKGFIHADDDPTLPQEVAFHYYS
;
A
#
# COMPACT_ATOMS: atom_id res chain seq x y z
N MET A 1 -15.73 -10.98 48.28
CA MET A 1 -14.63 -10.65 47.34
C MET A 1 -14.44 -11.65 46.16
N ARG A 2 -15.44 -12.47 45.77
CA ARG A 2 -15.30 -13.50 44.70
C ARG A 2 -15.85 -13.10 43.30
N ASN A 3 -16.49 -11.94 43.14
CA ASN A 3 -17.17 -11.55 41.89
C ASN A 3 -16.31 -10.72 40.92
N SER A 4 -15.20 -10.13 41.36
CA SER A 4 -14.33 -9.31 40.51
C SER A 4 -13.48 -10.17 39.56
N THR A 5 -12.86 -11.23 40.08
CA THR A 5 -11.94 -12.10 39.33
C THR A 5 -12.63 -12.90 38.22
N ARG A 6 -13.91 -13.28 38.40
CA ARG A 6 -14.69 -13.99 37.38
C ARG A 6 -15.08 -13.10 36.18
N ARG A 7 -15.30 -11.80 36.40
CA ARG A 7 -15.57 -10.86 35.31
C ARG A 7 -14.31 -10.56 34.49
N VAL A 8 -13.15 -10.43 35.14
CA VAL A 8 -11.87 -10.24 34.44
C VAL A 8 -11.53 -11.47 33.58
N LEU A 9 -11.68 -12.68 34.12
CA LEU A 9 -11.40 -13.92 33.38
C LEU A 9 -12.33 -14.10 32.17
N LEU A 10 -13.62 -13.78 32.32
CA LEU A 10 -14.61 -13.90 31.23
C LEU A 10 -14.35 -12.90 30.09
N VAL A 11 -13.98 -11.65 30.41
CA VAL A 11 -13.63 -10.64 29.41
C VAL A 11 -12.35 -11.03 28.65
N SER A 12 -11.35 -11.61 29.35
CA SER A 12 -10.13 -12.11 28.72
C SER A 12 -10.38 -13.32 27.80
N LEU A 13 -11.26 -14.25 28.19
CA LEU A 13 -11.63 -15.40 27.36
C LEU A 13 -12.40 -15.00 26.10
N ILE A 14 -13.29 -14.01 26.19
CA ILE A 14 -14.02 -13.47 25.02
C ILE A 14 -13.06 -12.75 24.06
N ALA A 15 -12.10 -11.98 24.58
CA ALA A 15 -11.10 -11.30 23.76
C ALA A 15 -10.18 -12.30 23.03
N VAL A 16 -9.73 -13.35 23.71
CA VAL A 16 -8.89 -14.40 23.09
C VAL A 16 -9.69 -15.18 22.05
N ALA A 17 -10.96 -15.51 22.33
CA ALA A 17 -11.82 -16.19 21.36
C ALA A 17 -12.08 -15.32 20.11
N ALA A 18 -12.30 -14.02 20.26
CA ALA A 18 -12.47 -13.10 19.14
C ALA A 18 -11.21 -13.04 18.25
N VAL A 19 -10.02 -12.99 18.85
CA VAL A 19 -8.75 -12.97 18.09
C VAL A 19 -8.50 -14.28 17.33
N VAL A 20 -8.84 -15.43 17.92
CA VAL A 20 -8.69 -16.75 17.28
C VAL A 20 -9.70 -16.94 16.14
N VAL A 21 -10.92 -16.42 16.27
CA VAL A 21 -11.92 -16.48 15.20
C VAL A 21 -11.56 -15.55 14.04
N LEU A 22 -11.04 -14.35 14.31
CA LEU A 22 -10.56 -13.45 13.28
C LEU A 22 -9.37 -14.02 12.52
N SER A 23 -8.40 -14.65 13.20
CA SER A 23 -7.26 -15.27 12.51
C SER A 23 -7.69 -16.43 11.61
N ALA A 24 -8.63 -17.27 12.06
CA ALA A 24 -9.14 -18.39 11.26
C ALA A 24 -9.88 -17.94 9.99
N ILE A 25 -10.60 -16.81 10.02
CA ILE A 25 -11.29 -16.26 8.84
C ILE A 25 -10.29 -15.66 7.84
N VAL A 26 -9.21 -15.02 8.31
CA VAL A 26 -8.15 -14.48 7.45
C VAL A 26 -7.47 -15.60 6.63
N TYR A 27 -7.29 -16.80 7.21
CA TYR A 27 -6.73 -17.95 6.48
C TYR A 27 -7.68 -18.56 5.44
N GLN A 28 -9.00 -18.49 5.65
CA GLN A 28 -10.00 -19.03 4.72
C GLN A 28 -10.19 -18.16 3.47
N LEU A 29 -9.84 -16.87 3.53
CA LEU A 29 -10.02 -15.91 2.44
C LEU A 29 -8.74 -15.64 1.61
N PHE A 30 -7.57 -16.10 2.06
CA PHE A 30 -6.28 -15.89 1.38
C PHE A 30 -5.41 -17.17 1.35
N PRO A 31 -5.58 -18.07 0.36
CA PRO A 31 -4.93 -19.39 0.34
C PRO A 31 -3.43 -19.39 -0.05
N PHE A 32 -2.75 -18.24 -0.05
CA PHE A 32 -1.35 -18.11 -0.46
C PHE A 32 -0.42 -17.65 0.68
N ALA A 33 -0.56 -18.23 1.87
CA ALA A 33 0.45 -18.09 2.91
C ALA A 33 1.64 -19.04 2.63
N PRO A 34 2.87 -18.55 2.45
CA PRO A 34 4.05 -19.41 2.31
C PRO A 34 4.36 -20.15 3.61
N ALA A 35 4.97 -21.34 3.49
CA ALA A 35 5.14 -22.33 4.55
C ALA A 35 6.18 -21.98 5.63
N ASP A 36 6.88 -20.86 5.49
CA ASP A 36 7.82 -20.35 6.48
C ASP A 36 7.12 -19.37 7.42
N GLY A 37 6.78 -19.86 8.62
CA GLY A 37 6.01 -19.17 9.66
C GLY A 37 6.57 -17.83 10.19
N GLU A 38 7.57 -17.25 9.54
CA GLU A 38 8.14 -15.94 9.81
C GLU A 38 7.25 -14.80 9.29
N LEU A 39 6.43 -15.04 8.24
CA LEU A 39 5.54 -14.03 7.69
C LEU A 39 4.26 -13.80 8.51
N VAL A 40 3.84 -14.77 9.32
CA VAL A 40 2.57 -14.76 10.06
C VAL A 40 2.56 -13.67 11.15
N ALA A 41 3.70 -13.42 11.79
CA ALA A 41 3.85 -12.35 12.78
C ALA A 41 3.66 -10.95 12.16
N ASN A 42 4.05 -10.78 10.89
CA ASN A 42 3.93 -9.49 10.19
C ASN A 42 2.50 -9.24 9.69
N TYR A 43 1.75 -10.29 9.33
CA TYR A 43 0.34 -10.16 8.95
C TYR A 43 -0.58 -9.90 10.14
N GLN A 44 -0.27 -10.42 11.33
CA GLN A 44 -1.03 -10.07 12.54
C GLN A 44 -0.81 -8.60 12.95
N THR A 45 0.35 -8.03 12.60
CA THR A 45 0.66 -6.61 12.84
C THR A 45 0.13 -5.70 11.72
N ALA A 46 0.07 -6.18 10.47
CA ALA A 46 -0.48 -5.45 9.32
C ALA A 46 -2.01 -5.54 9.21
N GLY A 47 -2.62 -6.66 9.63
CA GLY A 47 -4.06 -6.94 9.54
C GLY A 47 -4.92 -6.20 10.57
N VAL A 48 -4.30 -5.55 11.56
CA VAL A 48 -5.00 -4.71 12.55
C VAL A 48 -5.02 -3.22 12.12
N CYS A 49 -4.32 -2.86 11.04
CA CYS A 49 -4.29 -1.48 10.54
C CYS A 49 -5.48 -1.10 9.64
N LEU A 50 -6.59 -1.85 9.69
CA LEU A 50 -7.81 -1.54 8.92
C LEU A 50 -8.97 -1.05 9.79
N LEU A 51 -8.71 -0.60 11.03
CA LEU A 51 -9.76 -0.13 11.95
C LEU A 51 -9.52 1.23 12.62
N ALA A 52 -8.49 1.98 12.24
CA ALA A 52 -8.25 3.30 12.86
C ALA A 52 -8.71 4.44 11.96
N CYS A 53 -9.95 4.87 12.18
CA CYS A 53 -10.38 6.24 11.96
C CYS A 53 -9.30 7.21 12.52
N GLY A 54 -8.61 7.95 11.64
CA GLY A 54 -8.00 9.24 11.98
C GLY A 54 -6.57 9.28 12.53
N THR A 55 -5.63 8.46 12.03
CA THR A 55 -4.21 8.59 12.41
C THR A 55 -3.34 9.08 11.26
N LYS A 56 -2.40 10.00 11.56
CA LYS A 56 -1.37 10.49 10.64
C LYS A 56 -0.72 9.32 9.89
N VAL A 57 -0.60 9.45 8.58
CA VAL A 57 0.20 8.57 7.71
C VAL A 57 1.62 8.48 8.29
N ASP A 58 2.01 7.32 8.80
CA ASP A 58 3.33 7.09 9.38
C ASP A 58 4.31 6.66 8.29
N LEU A 59 4.78 7.65 7.51
CA LEU A 59 5.72 7.48 6.39
C LEU A 59 7.16 7.29 6.88
N LYS A 60 7.43 6.26 7.68
CA LYS A 60 8.79 6.00 8.20
C LYS A 60 9.86 5.92 7.12
N ASN A 61 9.47 5.45 5.94
CA ASN A 61 10.39 5.20 4.85
C ASN A 61 10.39 6.29 3.77
N PHE A 62 9.42 7.22 3.80
CA PHE A 62 9.25 8.22 2.74
C PHE A 62 9.15 9.63 3.30
N ASP A 63 9.65 10.61 2.55
CA ASP A 63 9.33 12.01 2.75
C ASP A 63 8.28 12.48 1.74
N LEU A 64 7.35 13.35 2.15
CA LEU A 64 6.32 13.88 1.26
C LEU A 64 6.90 14.57 0.02
N LYS A 65 8.08 15.17 0.12
CA LYS A 65 8.75 15.81 -1.02
C LYS A 65 9.17 14.83 -2.12
N GLU A 66 9.29 13.54 -1.83
CA GLU A 66 9.51 12.50 -2.86
C GLU A 66 8.32 12.37 -3.82
N PHE A 67 7.15 12.87 -3.43
CA PHE A 67 5.92 12.82 -4.23
C PHE A 67 5.56 14.17 -4.86
N ASP A 68 6.43 15.18 -4.74
CA ASP A 68 6.20 16.48 -5.35
C ASP A 68 6.20 16.38 -6.88
N SER A 69 5.25 17.07 -7.51
CA SER A 69 5.35 17.41 -8.92
C SER A 69 6.57 18.32 -9.12
N PRO A 70 7.43 18.10 -10.14
CA PRO A 70 8.65 18.88 -10.32
C PRO A 70 8.44 20.38 -10.52
N ASP A 71 7.24 20.78 -10.95
CA ASP A 71 6.82 22.16 -11.17
C ASP A 71 6.05 22.77 -9.97
N GLN A 72 5.89 22.02 -8.87
CA GLN A 72 5.23 22.50 -7.66
C GLN A 72 5.83 21.83 -6.40
N PRO A 73 6.92 22.36 -5.83
CA PRO A 73 7.45 21.89 -4.54
C PRO A 73 6.39 21.95 -3.42
N GLY A 74 6.37 20.95 -2.55
CA GLY A 74 5.37 20.78 -1.49
C GLY A 74 4.00 20.28 -1.97
N SER A 75 3.87 19.84 -3.23
CA SER A 75 2.63 19.28 -3.79
C SER A 75 2.40 17.82 -3.42
N GLY A 76 3.38 17.11 -2.86
CA GLY A 76 3.23 15.77 -2.30
C GLY A 76 2.18 15.70 -1.19
N LYS A 77 1.83 16.84 -0.56
CA LYS A 77 0.69 16.96 0.35
C LYS A 77 -0.68 16.64 -0.29
N TYR A 78 -0.75 16.64 -1.63
CA TYR A 78 -1.96 16.29 -2.37
C TYR A 78 -2.08 14.79 -2.66
N MET A 79 -1.07 14.00 -2.31
CA MET A 79 -1.19 12.54 -2.29
C MET A 79 -2.29 12.11 -1.32
N LYS A 80 -2.98 11.02 -1.65
CA LYS A 80 -4.00 10.46 -0.79
C LYS A 80 -3.36 9.69 0.36
N PRO A 81 -3.84 9.87 1.61
CA PRO A 81 -3.34 9.14 2.77
C PRO A 81 -3.33 7.62 2.56
N ASP A 82 -4.43 7.06 2.06
CA ASP A 82 -4.56 5.61 1.83
C ASP A 82 -3.52 5.07 0.83
N THR A 83 -3.27 5.82 -0.26
CA THR A 83 -2.24 5.48 -1.26
C THR A 83 -0.85 5.46 -0.62
N LEU A 84 -0.56 6.46 0.22
CA LEU A 84 0.70 6.60 0.93
C LEU A 84 0.90 5.47 1.96
N ASP A 85 -0.14 5.13 2.72
CA ASP A 85 -0.11 4.03 3.69
C ASP A 85 0.11 2.67 3.00
N ARG A 86 -0.60 2.40 1.89
CA ARG A 86 -0.37 1.19 1.08
C ARG A 86 1.04 1.13 0.53
N LEU A 87 1.57 2.25 0.04
CA LEU A 87 2.93 2.31 -0.49
C LEU A 87 3.99 2.07 0.60
N GLN A 88 3.77 2.59 1.80
CA GLN A 88 4.60 2.35 2.98
C GLN A 88 4.60 0.87 3.38
N VAL A 89 3.43 0.21 3.37
CA VAL A 89 3.31 -1.24 3.57
C VAL A 89 4.05 -2.00 2.47
N ALA A 90 3.83 -1.65 1.20
CA ALA A 90 4.50 -2.29 0.07
C ALA A 90 6.03 -2.19 0.17
N ARG A 91 6.58 -1.02 0.52
CA ARG A 91 8.02 -0.87 0.71
C ARG A 91 8.55 -1.74 1.84
N THR A 92 7.81 -1.83 2.94
CA THR A 92 8.15 -2.69 4.09
C THR A 92 8.18 -4.16 3.68
N LEU A 93 7.16 -4.63 2.96
CA LEU A 93 7.06 -6.01 2.46
C LEU A 93 8.13 -6.36 1.42
N ALA A 94 8.51 -5.41 0.57
CA ALA A 94 9.52 -5.63 -0.46
C ALA A 94 10.94 -5.79 0.10
N GLY A 95 11.20 -5.24 1.30
CA GLY A 95 12.51 -5.27 1.95
C GLY A 95 13.60 -4.53 1.17
N ILE A 96 13.23 -3.60 0.29
CA ILE A 96 14.13 -2.82 -0.56
C ILE A 96 13.66 -1.36 -0.62
N PRO A 97 14.56 -0.38 -0.85
CA PRO A 97 14.15 1.00 -1.04
C PRO A 97 13.35 1.17 -2.33
N PHE A 98 12.31 2.00 -2.28
CA PHE A 98 11.55 2.42 -3.45
C PHE A 98 12.02 3.82 -3.83
N ALA A 99 12.65 3.97 -5.00
CA ALA A 99 12.94 5.28 -5.56
C ALA A 99 11.71 5.77 -6.33
N ILE A 100 11.09 6.85 -5.85
CA ILE A 100 9.90 7.44 -6.45
C ILE A 100 10.31 8.34 -7.63
N ASN A 101 9.92 7.94 -8.84
CA ASN A 101 10.12 8.76 -10.03
C ASN A 101 9.04 9.84 -10.14
N SER A 102 7.82 9.55 -9.67
CA SER A 102 6.69 10.47 -9.74
C SER A 102 5.60 10.11 -8.74
N GLY A 103 5.11 11.11 -8.00
CA GLY A 103 3.93 11.02 -7.14
C GLY A 103 2.79 11.89 -7.68
N TYR A 104 2.43 12.96 -6.97
CA TYR A 104 1.44 13.90 -7.46
C TYR A 104 1.95 14.62 -8.72
N ARG A 105 1.04 14.88 -9.67
CA ARG A 105 1.33 15.72 -10.84
C ARG A 105 0.37 16.87 -10.92
N THR A 106 0.88 18.08 -11.14
CA THR A 106 0.02 19.18 -11.57
C THR A 106 -0.62 18.83 -12.93
N PRO A 107 -1.77 19.42 -13.28
CA PRO A 107 -2.33 19.27 -14.62
C PRO A 107 -1.35 19.68 -15.74
N ALA A 108 -0.54 20.72 -15.50
CA ALA A 108 0.45 21.21 -16.46
C ALA A 108 1.58 20.20 -16.69
N HIS A 109 2.16 19.65 -15.61
CA HIS A 109 3.19 18.64 -15.70
C HIS A 109 2.67 17.34 -16.31
N ASN A 110 1.48 16.88 -15.90
CA ASN A 110 0.85 15.69 -16.46
C ASN A 110 0.69 15.81 -17.98
N LYS A 111 0.21 16.97 -18.47
CA LYS A 111 0.13 17.24 -19.91
C LYS A 111 1.51 17.25 -20.59
N LYS A 112 2.52 17.88 -19.96
CA LYS A 112 3.89 17.97 -20.47
C LYS A 112 4.52 16.58 -20.71
N VAL A 113 4.26 15.62 -19.81
CA VAL A 113 4.80 14.25 -19.92
C VAL A 113 3.91 13.31 -20.73
N GLY A 114 2.86 13.82 -21.38
CA GLY A 114 1.94 13.01 -22.19
C GLY A 114 0.96 12.15 -21.38
N GLY A 115 0.73 12.49 -20.11
CA GLY A 115 -0.25 11.82 -19.27
C GLY A 115 -1.68 12.04 -19.76
N THR A 116 -2.54 11.06 -19.50
CA THR A 116 -3.97 11.13 -19.87
C THR A 116 -4.71 12.14 -18.99
N SER A 117 -5.85 12.65 -19.47
CA SER A 117 -6.72 13.54 -18.69
C SER A 117 -7.28 12.89 -17.42
N LEU A 118 -7.39 11.55 -17.42
CA LEU A 118 -7.88 10.75 -16.30
C LEU A 118 -6.77 10.17 -15.42
N SER A 119 -5.53 10.66 -15.55
CA SER A 119 -4.37 10.16 -14.80
C SER A 119 -4.62 10.15 -13.28
N ALA A 120 -4.29 9.03 -12.62
CA ALA A 120 -4.39 8.91 -11.16
C ALA A 120 -3.44 9.86 -10.43
N HIS A 121 -2.31 10.23 -11.05
CA HIS A 121 -1.31 11.14 -10.47
C HIS A 121 -1.87 12.53 -10.17
N THR A 122 -2.76 13.06 -11.01
CA THR A 122 -3.34 14.41 -10.81
C THR A 122 -4.34 14.47 -9.66
N ARG A 123 -4.73 13.31 -9.13
CA ARG A 123 -5.66 13.16 -8.02
C ARG A 123 -4.99 12.57 -6.77
N GLY A 124 -3.67 12.37 -6.81
CA GLY A 124 -2.87 11.91 -5.68
C GLY A 124 -2.95 10.41 -5.40
N HIS A 125 -3.47 9.63 -6.36
CA HIS A 125 -3.63 8.17 -6.26
C HIS A 125 -2.51 7.38 -6.95
N GLY A 126 -1.77 8.02 -7.87
CA GLY A 126 -0.76 7.35 -8.70
C GLY A 126 0.66 7.53 -8.17
N VAL A 127 1.46 6.46 -8.27
CA VAL A 127 2.89 6.47 -8.00
C VAL A 127 3.67 5.70 -9.07
N ASP A 128 4.78 6.28 -9.53
CA ASP A 128 5.74 5.63 -10.41
C ASP A 128 7.02 5.33 -9.64
N ILE A 129 7.40 4.06 -9.56
CA ILE A 129 8.54 3.55 -8.81
C ILE A 129 9.61 3.07 -9.78
N ALA A 130 10.87 3.48 -9.60
CA ALA A 130 11.97 3.00 -10.44
C ALA A 130 12.19 1.48 -10.28
N ALA A 131 12.33 0.79 -11.40
CA ALA A 131 12.51 -0.65 -11.46
C ALA A 131 13.34 -1.05 -12.71
N ASN A 132 14.66 -1.03 -12.58
CA ASN A 132 15.58 -1.31 -13.70
C ASN A 132 15.97 -2.79 -13.83
N ALA A 133 16.15 -3.49 -12.70
CA ALA A 133 16.48 -4.91 -12.67
C ALA A 133 15.22 -5.77 -12.55
N SER A 134 15.21 -6.94 -13.21
CA SER A 134 14.08 -7.90 -13.17
C SER A 134 13.79 -8.39 -11.75
N THR A 135 14.84 -8.65 -10.96
CA THR A 135 14.72 -9.08 -9.55
C THR A 135 14.07 -8.00 -8.68
N THR A 136 14.49 -6.73 -8.82
CA THR A 136 13.89 -5.57 -8.16
C THR A 136 12.43 -5.41 -8.56
N ARG A 137 12.14 -5.50 -9.87
CA ARG A 137 10.78 -5.40 -10.41
C ARG A 137 9.85 -6.44 -9.79
N PHE A 138 10.29 -7.69 -9.71
CA PHE A 138 9.49 -8.76 -9.11
C PHE A 138 9.16 -8.48 -7.63
N LYS A 139 10.15 -8.03 -6.85
CA LYS A 139 9.93 -7.67 -5.44
C LYS A 139 8.93 -6.53 -5.27
N ILE A 140 9.05 -5.48 -6.09
CA ILE A 140 8.11 -4.34 -6.05
C ILE A 140 6.70 -4.81 -6.42
N LEU A 141 6.54 -5.55 -7.52
CA LEU A 141 5.23 -6.05 -7.96
C LEU A 141 4.55 -6.90 -6.89
N LYS A 142 5.26 -7.90 -6.36
CA LYS A 142 4.75 -8.79 -5.31
C LYS A 142 4.26 -7.98 -4.10
N ALA A 143 5.04 -6.99 -3.69
CA ALA A 143 4.73 -6.19 -2.52
C ALA A 143 3.58 -5.20 -2.73
N LEU A 144 3.48 -4.58 -3.92
CA LEU A 144 2.36 -3.70 -4.28
C LEU A 144 1.03 -4.46 -4.28
N ILE A 145 1.01 -5.65 -4.88
CA ILE A 145 -0.18 -6.52 -4.89
C ILE A 145 -0.56 -6.91 -3.46
N ALA A 146 0.42 -7.32 -2.65
CA ALA A 146 0.19 -7.70 -1.25
C ALA A 146 -0.31 -6.52 -0.39
N ALA A 147 0.06 -5.27 -0.72
CA ALA A 147 -0.46 -4.06 -0.08
C ALA A 147 -1.83 -3.60 -0.62
N GLY A 148 -2.38 -4.31 -1.61
CA GLY A 148 -3.71 -4.08 -2.15
C GLY A 148 -3.79 -3.04 -3.27
N PHE A 149 -2.69 -2.74 -3.96
CA PHE A 149 -2.78 -2.07 -5.26
C PHE A 149 -3.33 -3.03 -6.29
N THR A 150 -4.40 -2.63 -6.98
CA THR A 150 -5.11 -3.47 -7.97
C THR A 150 -4.93 -2.95 -9.41
N ARG A 151 -4.30 -1.78 -9.58
CA ARG A 151 -3.98 -1.20 -10.89
C ARG A 151 -2.48 -1.03 -11.01
N ILE A 152 -1.87 -1.83 -11.90
CA ILE A 152 -0.41 -1.89 -12.04
C ILE A 152 0.00 -1.72 -13.50
N GLY A 153 0.86 -0.75 -13.77
CA GLY A 153 1.47 -0.54 -15.08
C GLY A 153 2.95 -0.94 -15.07
N ILE A 154 3.40 -1.70 -16.07
CA ILE A 154 4.80 -2.13 -16.20
C ILE A 154 5.48 -1.35 -17.33
N GLY A 155 6.45 -0.52 -16.97
CA GLY A 155 7.30 0.22 -17.90
C GLY A 155 8.72 -0.32 -17.98
N LYS A 156 9.47 0.10 -19.00
CA LYS A 156 10.85 -0.36 -19.24
C LYS A 156 11.76 -0.20 -18.02
N GLY A 157 11.66 0.91 -17.29
CA GLY A 157 12.48 1.21 -16.11
C GLY A 157 11.69 1.56 -14.85
N PHE A 158 10.38 1.32 -14.84
CA PHE A 158 9.52 1.68 -13.72
C PHE A 158 8.30 0.76 -13.59
N ILE A 159 7.64 0.82 -12.44
CA ILE A 159 6.32 0.26 -12.18
C ILE A 159 5.42 1.42 -11.77
N HIS A 160 4.30 1.56 -12.46
CA HIS A 160 3.17 2.39 -12.06
C HIS A 160 2.26 1.59 -11.14
N ALA A 161 1.80 2.21 -10.06
CA ALA A 161 0.74 1.67 -9.22
C ALA A 161 -0.24 2.79 -8.87
N ASP A 162 -1.53 2.47 -8.90
CA ASP A 162 -2.57 3.40 -8.48
C ASP A 162 -3.74 2.68 -7.80
N ASP A 163 -4.47 3.39 -6.94
CA ASP A 163 -5.66 2.92 -6.24
C ASP A 163 -6.87 3.84 -6.49
N ASP A 164 -6.88 4.51 -7.65
CA ASP A 164 -7.88 5.51 -7.96
C ASP A 164 -9.26 4.87 -8.18
N PRO A 165 -10.26 5.14 -7.33
CA PRO A 165 -11.54 4.43 -7.36
C PRO A 165 -12.40 4.76 -8.59
N THR A 166 -12.05 5.78 -9.37
CA THR A 166 -12.80 6.16 -10.57
C THR A 166 -12.25 5.52 -11.85
N LEU A 167 -11.19 4.73 -11.75
CA LEU A 167 -10.58 4.03 -12.88
C LEU A 167 -10.93 2.52 -12.81
N PRO A 168 -10.80 1.76 -13.91
CA PRO A 168 -11.05 0.31 -13.90
C PRO A 168 -10.14 -0.41 -12.89
N GLN A 169 -10.68 -1.17 -11.96
CA GLN A 169 -9.88 -1.89 -10.95
C GLN A 169 -9.42 -3.27 -11.46
N GLU A 170 -8.48 -3.89 -10.75
CA GLU A 170 -8.01 -5.26 -11.02
C GLU A 170 -7.41 -5.42 -12.43
N VAL A 171 -6.58 -4.45 -12.84
CA VAL A 171 -5.95 -4.43 -14.16
C VAL A 171 -4.44 -4.37 -14.06
N ALA A 172 -3.78 -5.08 -14.97
CA ALA A 172 -2.37 -4.94 -15.25
C ALA A 172 -2.18 -4.52 -16.72
N PHE A 173 -1.36 -3.51 -16.96
CA PHE A 173 -1.07 -2.99 -18.30
C PHE A 173 0.42 -2.72 -18.46
N HIS A 174 0.86 -2.42 -19.69
CA HIS A 174 2.26 -2.15 -19.97
C HIS A 174 2.46 -0.90 -20.84
N TYR A 175 3.66 -0.34 -20.77
CA TYR A 175 4.08 0.83 -21.56
C TYR A 175 5.01 0.46 -22.72
N TYR A 176 5.08 -0.82 -23.09
CA TYR A 176 5.77 -1.27 -24.31
C TYR A 176 4.91 -0.97 -25.53
N SER A 177 5.53 -0.34 -26.53
CA SER A 177 5.00 -0.09 -27.87
C SER A 177 5.42 -1.18 -28.85
#